data_AF-A0A3M6WTG4-F1
#
_entry.id   AF-A0A3M6WTG4-F1
#
_cell.length_a   1.000
_cell.length_b   1.000
_cell.length_c   1.000
_cell.angle_alpha   90.00
_cell.angle_beta   90.00
_cell.angle_gamma   90.00
#
_symmetry.space_group_name_H-M   'P 1'
#
loop_
_entity.id
_entity.type
_entity.pdbx_description
1 polymer ?
#
loop_
_entity_poly.entity_id
_entity_poly.type
_entity_poly.pdbx_seq_one_letter_code
_entity_poly.pdbx_strand_id
1 'polypeptide(L)'
;MTFLTPMFHPNVYQSGEVCISILHPPEDDKYGYESAAERWSPVQTPETILLSVISMLSSPNDESPANIEAGKLWRSDKKEFRKRVRKCVRDSQESAWD
;
A
#
# COMPACT_ATOMS: atom_id res chain seq x y z
N MET A 1 8.20 -0.83 5.90
CA MET A 1 7.17 -1.64 6.61
C MET A 1 6.76 -2.78 5.70
N THR A 2 6.50 -3.97 6.24
CA THR A 2 6.23 -5.17 5.43
C THR A 2 5.03 -5.94 5.98
N PHE A 3 4.05 -6.24 5.12
CA PHE A 3 3.01 -7.22 5.43
C PHE A 3 3.59 -8.64 5.35
N LEU A 4 3.37 -9.43 6.40
CA LEU A 4 3.74 -10.85 6.41
C LEU A 4 2.68 -11.71 5.72
N THR A 5 1.41 -11.30 5.82
CA THR A 5 0.30 -11.94 5.11
C THR A 5 0.37 -11.62 3.62
N PRO A 6 -0.02 -12.55 2.72
CA PRO A 6 -0.12 -12.26 1.29
C PRO A 6 -1.08 -11.10 1.01
N MET A 7 -0.61 -10.10 0.25
CA MET A 7 -1.37 -8.90 -0.10
C MET A 7 -1.56 -8.75 -1.61
N PHE A 8 -2.73 -8.26 -2.01
CA PHE A 8 -3.00 -7.82 -3.37
C PHE A 8 -3.45 -6.36 -3.36
N HIS A 9 -2.49 -5.42 -3.48
CA HIS A 9 -2.75 -3.99 -3.33
C HIS A 9 -1.81 -3.16 -4.23
N PRO A 10 -2.28 -2.06 -4.88
CA PRO A 10 -1.44 -1.25 -5.76
C PRO A 10 -0.15 -0.72 -5.10
N ASN A 11 -0.23 -0.35 -3.82
CA ASN A 11 0.89 0.22 -3.05
C ASN A 11 1.64 -0.80 -2.18
N VAL A 12 1.49 -2.11 -2.43
CA VAL A 12 2.23 -3.18 -1.72
C VAL A 12 2.93 -4.06 -2.74
N TYR A 13 4.25 -4.18 -2.64
CA TYR A 13 5.04 -5.07 -3.48
C TYR A 13 4.67 -6.55 -3.25
N GLN A 14 5.02 -7.42 -4.18
CA GLN A 14 4.83 -8.88 -4.01
C GLN A 14 5.60 -9.45 -2.81
N SER A 15 6.68 -8.77 -2.39
CA SER A 15 7.43 -9.06 -1.17
C SER A 15 6.69 -8.69 0.13
N GLY A 16 5.55 -8.01 0.04
CA GLY A 16 4.82 -7.45 1.18
C GLY A 16 5.27 -6.05 1.60
N GLU A 17 6.36 -5.52 1.02
CA GLU A 17 6.85 -4.19 1.34
C GLU A 17 5.83 -3.10 0.93
N VAL A 18 5.57 -2.16 1.84
CA VAL A 18 4.62 -1.06 1.65
C VAL A 18 5.31 0.16 1.06
N CYS A 19 4.73 0.70 -0.02
CA CYS A 19 5.25 1.86 -0.76
C CYS A 19 4.26 3.03 -0.68
N ILE A 20 4.49 3.92 0.30
CA ILE A 20 3.72 5.16 0.51
C ILE A 20 4.66 6.28 0.95
N SER A 21 4.32 7.52 0.59
CA SER A 21 5.15 8.71 0.78
C SER A 21 5.71 8.87 2.20
N ILE A 22 4.89 8.66 3.23
CA ILE A 22 5.31 8.78 4.66
C ILE A 22 6.47 7.85 5.05
N LEU A 23 6.76 6.82 4.25
CA LEU A 23 7.87 5.89 4.45
C LEU A 23 9.07 6.19 3.53
N HIS A 24 8.95 7.10 2.58
CA HIS A 24 10.05 7.51 1.71
C HIS A 24 11.04 8.41 2.48
N PRO A 25 12.36 8.28 2.22
CA PRO A 25 13.37 9.15 2.81
C PRO A 25 13.07 10.64 2.58
N PRO A 26 13.53 11.55 3.46
CA PRO A 26 13.26 12.98 3.40
C PRO A 26 14.00 13.73 2.26
N GLU A 27 14.41 13.02 1.21
CA GLU A 27 15.10 13.59 0.06
C GLU A 27 14.14 14.47 -0.78
N ASP A 28 14.68 15.37 -1.58
CA ASP A 28 13.89 16.07 -2.60
C ASP A 28 13.43 15.06 -3.65
N ASP A 29 12.14 15.05 -3.97
CA ASP A 29 11.63 14.20 -5.03
C ASP A 29 12.18 14.67 -6.38
N LYS A 30 13.10 13.89 -6.96
CA LYS A 30 13.71 14.17 -8.26
C LYS A 30 12.66 14.35 -9.37
N TYR A 31 11.49 13.74 -9.22
CA TYR A 31 10.42 13.78 -10.22
C TYR A 31 9.24 14.69 -9.82
N GLY A 32 9.25 15.26 -8.61
CA GLY A 32 8.26 16.22 -8.13
C GLY A 32 6.84 15.67 -7.97
N TYR A 33 6.67 14.35 -7.80
CA TYR A 33 5.38 13.73 -7.52
C TYR A 33 4.96 13.91 -6.05
N GLU A 34 5.92 14.04 -5.14
CA GLU A 34 5.67 14.16 -3.70
C GLU A 34 6.29 15.43 -3.12
N SER A 35 5.57 16.10 -2.24
CA SER A 35 6.13 17.19 -1.43
C SER A 35 6.95 16.64 -0.27
N ALA A 36 7.97 17.39 0.17
CA ALA A 36 8.77 17.04 1.35
C ALA A 36 7.91 16.85 2.63
N ALA A 37 6.75 17.50 2.71
CA ALA A 37 5.82 17.38 3.83
C ALA A 37 5.05 16.05 3.85
N GLU A 38 4.92 15.38 2.70
CA GLU A 38 4.28 14.06 2.59
C GLU A 38 5.24 12.91 2.89
N ARG A 39 6.54 13.19 2.94
CA ARG A 39 7.61 12.22 3.19
C ARG A 39 7.86 11.99 4.68
N TRP A 40 8.70 11.00 4.99
CA TRP A 40 9.12 10.76 6.36
C TRP A 40 9.72 12.01 7.01
N SER A 41 9.31 12.30 8.24
CA SER A 41 9.94 13.33 9.06
C SER A 41 9.95 12.89 10.53
N PRO A 42 10.86 13.44 11.37
CA PRO A 42 11.01 13.01 12.77
C PRO A 42 9.77 13.26 13.66
N VAL A 43 8.77 14.00 13.19
CA VAL A 43 7.51 14.23 13.92
C VAL A 43 6.51 13.08 13.76
N GLN A 44 6.70 12.21 12.77
CA GLN A 44 5.83 11.07 12.53
C GLN A 44 6.04 9.99 13.60
N THR A 45 4.96 9.30 13.96
CA THR A 45 4.96 8.25 14.96
C THR A 45 4.53 6.92 14.33
N PRO A 46 4.75 5.77 14.99
CA PRO A 46 4.19 4.51 14.52
C PRO A 46 2.67 4.56 14.31
N GLU A 47 1.96 5.32 15.14
CA GLU A 47 0.51 5.53 15.00
C GLU A 47 0.17 6.29 13.71
N THR A 48 0.86 7.40 13.40
CA THR A 48 0.58 8.16 12.18
C THR A 48 0.88 7.32 10.93
N ILE A 49 1.94 6.50 10.96
CA ILE A 49 2.26 5.54 9.89
C ILE A 49 1.13 4.52 9.71
N LEU A 50 0.64 3.90 10.78
CA LEU A 50 -0.43 2.90 10.70
C LEU A 50 -1.75 3.51 10.21
N LEU A 51 -2.07 4.74 10.62
CA LEU A 51 -3.22 5.49 10.09
C LEU A 51 -3.08 5.74 8.59
N SER A 52 -1.89 6.12 8.11
CA SER A 52 -1.62 6.25 6.67
C SER A 52 -1.79 4.91 5.93
N VAL A 53 -1.41 3.78 6.52
CA VAL A 53 -1.64 2.45 5.93
C VAL A 53 -3.14 2.12 5.85
N ILE A 54 -3.93 2.42 6.88
CA ILE A 54 -5.39 2.23 6.86
C ILE A 54 -6.04 3.09 5.77
N SER A 55 -5.59 4.35 5.64
CA SER A 55 -6.04 5.26 4.59
C SER A 55 -5.68 4.70 3.20
N MET A 56 -4.45 4.23 3.02
CA MET A 56 -3.96 3.62 1.78
C MET A 56 -4.80 2.39 1.38
N LEU A 57 -5.16 1.50 2.31
CA LEU A 57 -6.01 0.34 2.03
C LEU A 57 -7.42 0.73 1.56
N SER A 58 -7.91 1.89 2.01
CA SER A 58 -9.23 2.42 1.63
C SER A 58 -9.21 3.14 0.29
N SER A 59 -8.12 3.85 0.01
CA SER A 59 -7.93 4.70 -1.16
C SER A 59 -6.54 4.45 -1.77
N PRO A 60 -6.40 3.43 -2.64
CA PRO A 60 -5.12 3.14 -3.28
C PRO A 60 -4.64 4.29 -4.16
N ASN A 61 -3.32 4.56 -4.15
CA ASN A 61 -2.68 5.43 -5.13
C ASN A 61 -2.31 4.62 -6.38
N ASP A 62 -2.84 5.00 -7.54
CA ASP A 62 -2.68 4.32 -8.83
C ASP A 62 -1.75 5.02 -9.82
N GLU A 63 -1.16 6.17 -9.46
CA GLU A 63 -0.22 6.91 -10.31
C GLU A 63 1.10 6.15 -10.48
N SER A 64 1.64 5.63 -9.38
CA SER A 64 2.90 4.87 -9.32
C SER A 64 2.75 3.57 -8.51
N PRO A 65 2.07 2.54 -9.05
CA PRO A 65 1.78 1.33 -8.28
C PRO A 65 3.02 0.44 -8.10
N ALA A 66 3.33 0.10 -6.85
CA ALA A 66 4.30 -0.94 -6.49
C ALA A 66 3.91 -2.33 -7.05
N ASN A 67 2.62 -2.61 -7.16
CA ASN A 67 2.08 -3.78 -7.84
C ASN A 67 1.31 -3.36 -9.09
N ILE A 68 1.99 -3.46 -10.24
CA ILE A 68 1.47 -3.05 -11.55
C ILE A 68 0.17 -3.77 -11.90
N GLU A 69 0.06 -5.07 -11.59
CA GLU A 69 -1.15 -5.84 -11.89
C GLU A 69 -2.34 -5.35 -11.03
N ALA A 70 -2.12 -5.18 -9.73
CA ALA A 70 -3.15 -4.65 -8.83
C ALA A 70 -3.59 -3.24 -9.25
N GLY A 71 -2.64 -2.37 -9.60
CA GLY A 71 -2.91 -1.02 -10.11
C GLY A 71 -3.67 -1.00 -11.44
N LYS A 72 -3.37 -1.94 -12.35
CA LYS A 72 -4.11 -2.11 -13.61
C LYS A 72 -5.54 -2.54 -13.35
N LEU A 73 -5.76 -3.59 -12.55
CA LEU A 73 -7.10 -4.08 -12.24
C LEU A 73 -7.91 -3.03 -11.45
N TRP A 74 -7.29 -2.28 -10.55
CA TRP A 74 -7.94 -1.17 -9.86
C TRP A 74 -8.54 -0.14 -10.83
N ARG A 75 -7.81 0.18 -11.91
CA ARG A 75 -8.24 1.12 -12.96
C ARG A 75 -9.23 0.52 -13.96
N SER A 76 -8.98 -0.70 -14.44
CA SER A 76 -9.71 -1.27 -15.58
C SER A 76 -10.78 -2.31 -15.22
N ASP A 77 -10.67 -3.00 -14.08
CA ASP A 77 -11.59 -4.06 -13.66
C ASP A 77 -11.69 -4.17 -12.13
N LYS A 78 -12.46 -3.27 -11.53
CA LYS A 78 -12.71 -3.27 -10.08
C LYS A 78 -13.39 -4.56 -9.58
N LYS A 79 -14.07 -5.32 -10.44
CA LYS A 79 -14.75 -6.56 -10.04
C LYS A 79 -13.73 -7.66 -9.80
N GLU A 80 -12.82 -7.88 -10.74
CA GLU A 80 -11.73 -8.84 -10.59
C GLU A 80 -10.76 -8.43 -9.48
N PHE A 81 -10.42 -7.14 -9.37
CA PHE A 81 -9.64 -6.61 -8.25
C PHE A 81 -10.27 -7.01 -6.90
N ARG A 82 -11.56 -6.73 -6.70
CA ARG A 82 -12.29 -7.08 -5.47
C ARG A 82 -12.34 -8.58 -5.22
N LYS A 83 -12.45 -9.41 -6.27
CA LYS A 83 -12.44 -10.86 -6.13
C LYS A 83 -11.11 -11.36 -5.55
N ARG A 84 -9.98 -10.84 -6.04
CA ARG A 84 -8.64 -11.18 -5.56
C ARG A 84 -8.39 -10.70 -4.14
N VAL A 85 -8.74 -9.44 -3.83
CA VAL A 85 -8.63 -8.90 -2.46
C VAL A 85 -9.46 -9.73 -1.47
N ARG A 86 -10.71 -10.09 -1.82
CA ARG A 86 -11.54 -10.95 -0.95
C ARG A 86 -10.93 -12.33 -0.72
N LYS A 87 -10.16 -12.86 -1.68
CA LYS A 87 -9.42 -14.11 -1.46
C LYS A 87 -8.33 -13.90 -0.42
N CYS A 88 -7.50 -12.86 -0.53
CA CYS A 88 -6.48 -12.53 0.48
C CYS A 88 -7.10 -12.39 1.89
N VAL A 89 -8.24 -11.71 2.01
CA VAL A 89 -8.95 -11.56 3.29
C VAL A 89 -9.34 -12.92 3.87
N ARG A 90 -9.99 -13.80 3.08
CA ARG A 90 -10.38 -15.14 3.56
C ARG A 90 -9.17 -15.97 3.95
N ASP A 91 -8.16 -16.05 3.08
CA ASP A 91 -6.96 -16.83 3.34
C ASP A 91 -6.25 -16.34 4.63
N SER A 92 -6.22 -15.01 4.87
CA SER A 92 -5.64 -14.43 6.10
C SER A 92 -6.46 -14.72 7.36
N GLN A 93 -7.78 -14.87 7.24
CA GLN A 93 -8.65 -15.21 8.37
C GLN A 93 -8.50 -16.69 8.73
N GLU A 94 -8.30 -17.56 7.75
CA GLU A 94 -8.03 -18.98 7.97
C GLU A 94 -6.68 -19.17 8.67
N SER A 95 -5.62 -18.54 8.16
CA SER A 95 -4.27 -18.65 8.76
C SER A 95 -4.09 -17.94 10.10
N ALA A 96 -5.04 -17.10 10.52
CA ALA A 96 -4.95 -16.38 11.79
C ALA A 96 -5.21 -17.28 13.01
N TRP A 97 -5.76 -18.47 12.79
CA TRP A 97 -6.10 -19.43 13.84
C TRP A 97 -5.25 -20.71 13.80
N ASP A 98 -4.30 -20.78 12.86
CA ASP A 98 -3.25 -21.80 12.80
C ASP A 98 -2.06 -21.41 13.68
#